data_AF-A0A9P1A838-F1
#
_entry.id   AF-A0A9P1A838-F1
#
_cell.length_a   1.000
_cell.length_b   1.000
_cell.length_c   1.000
_cell.angle_alpha   90.00
_cell.angle_beta   90.00
_cell.angle_gamma   90.00
#
_symmetry.space_group_name_H-M   'P 1'
#
loop_
_entity.id
_entity.type
_entity.pdbx_description
1 polymer ?
#
loop_
_entity_poly.entity_id
_entity_poly.type
_entity_poly.pdbx_seq_one_letter_code
_entity_poly.pdbx_strand_id
1 'polypeptide(L)'
;MRAKKRQEAATIRTISANTGKEQPLFEVDEKWEETEKAERKQAKKAMRKKEKLRKGTISRKSFVDREYDPKKAKEESFEEKVEKAVEKAGVHAEEQRKKEIEIDPSKFLELNTNDLTQVSADFVEKMDQFDEEAAQVINEAFKDDDVIGDFEEMKEGVKQKEKVKDIDLNLAGWGAWIGPGTTEKKRRRNFVVKAKEKKRRDGERNGLVITESLTAKDGIGKMQPRSLPFPYSRVQDYEAVLKQPLGLEWNMEKMRDELCKPAVVVEPRHQ
;
A
#
# COMPACT_ATOMS: atom_id res chain seq x y z
N MET A 1 -39.67 -20.05 8.90
CA MET A 1 -38.23 -20.41 8.99
C MET A 1 -37.59 -20.17 10.36
N ARG A 2 -37.94 -19.12 11.13
CA ARG A 2 -37.37 -18.90 12.49
C ARG A 2 -37.88 -19.83 13.60
N ALA A 3 -39.09 -20.37 13.46
CA ALA A 3 -39.69 -21.28 14.45
C ALA A 3 -39.08 -22.69 14.41
N LYS A 4 -38.83 -23.23 13.21
CA LYS A 4 -38.21 -24.56 13.03
C LYS A 4 -36.78 -24.61 13.56
N LYS A 5 -35.98 -23.58 13.29
CA LYS A 5 -34.59 -23.47 13.78
C LYS A 5 -34.48 -23.37 15.31
N ARG A 6 -35.52 -22.85 15.99
CA ARG A 6 -35.61 -22.81 17.46
C ARG A 6 -35.98 -24.17 18.05
N GLN A 7 -36.82 -24.93 17.35
CA GLN A 7 -37.17 -26.28 17.78
C GLN A 7 -36.00 -27.24 17.60
N GLU A 8 -35.29 -27.18 16.47
CA GLU A 8 -34.07 -27.97 16.22
C GLU A 8 -32.98 -27.71 17.27
N ALA A 9 -32.78 -26.44 17.67
CA ALA A 9 -31.82 -26.10 18.73
C ALA A 9 -32.27 -26.59 20.13
N ALA A 10 -33.57 -26.76 20.36
CA ALA A 10 -34.10 -27.33 21.60
C ALA A 10 -33.97 -28.87 21.62
N THR A 11 -34.20 -29.55 20.49
CA THR A 11 -34.04 -31.01 20.39
C THR A 11 -32.58 -31.44 20.55
N ILE A 12 -31.62 -30.67 20.01
CA ILE A 12 -30.18 -30.97 20.18
C ILE A 12 -29.76 -30.85 21.66
N ARG A 13 -30.37 -29.95 22.44
CA ARG A 13 -30.09 -29.82 23.88
C ARG A 13 -30.66 -30.97 24.72
N THR A 14 -31.75 -31.59 24.30
CA THR A 14 -32.41 -32.66 25.08
C THR A 14 -31.79 -34.04 24.85
N ILE A 15 -31.05 -34.25 23.76
CA ILE A 15 -30.40 -35.54 23.47
C ILE A 15 -29.15 -35.75 24.35
N SER A 16 -28.57 -34.70 24.91
CA SER A 16 -27.38 -34.74 25.78
C SER A 16 -27.67 -35.16 27.23
N ALA A 17 -28.92 -35.43 27.62
CA ALA A 17 -29.29 -35.64 29.02
C ALA A 17 -29.40 -37.12 29.44
N ASN A 18 -29.01 -38.07 28.58
CA ASN A 18 -29.17 -39.51 28.85
C ASN A 18 -27.89 -40.31 28.56
N THR A 19 -26.77 -39.92 29.16
CA THR A 19 -25.60 -40.77 29.36
C THR A 19 -25.07 -40.55 30.79
N GLY A 20 -24.73 -41.65 31.45
CA GLY A 20 -24.53 -41.76 32.89
C GLY A 20 -23.44 -40.87 33.48
N LYS A 21 -23.51 -40.73 34.81
CA LYS A 21 -22.53 -40.14 35.74
C LYS A 21 -21.13 -39.89 35.14
N GLU A 22 -20.94 -38.71 34.58
CA GLU A 22 -19.62 -38.10 34.39
C GLU A 22 -19.53 -36.96 35.40
N GLN A 23 -18.57 -37.05 36.33
CA GLN A 23 -18.22 -35.89 37.15
C GLN A 23 -17.58 -34.84 36.23
N PRO A 24 -17.91 -33.54 36.39
CA PRO A 24 -17.33 -32.51 35.55
C PRO A 24 -15.81 -32.47 35.76
N LEU A 25 -15.04 -32.62 34.68
CA LEU A 25 -13.57 -32.69 34.72
C LEU A 25 -12.89 -31.36 35.12
N PHE A 26 -13.67 -30.31 35.37
CA PHE A 26 -13.25 -29.05 35.98
C PHE A 26 -14.38 -28.55 36.88
N GLU A 27 -14.09 -28.24 38.14
CA GLU A 27 -14.95 -27.41 38.97
C GLU A 27 -14.98 -26.02 38.33
N VAL A 28 -16.02 -25.74 37.55
CA VAL A 28 -16.30 -24.39 37.07
C VAL A 28 -16.74 -23.60 38.30
N ASP A 29 -15.76 -23.01 38.99
CA ASP A 29 -16.02 -22.10 40.09
C ASP A 29 -17.00 -21.02 39.63
N GLU A 30 -18.06 -20.79 40.39
CA GLU A 30 -19.06 -19.73 40.11
C GLU A 30 -18.40 -18.36 39.93
N LYS A 31 -17.24 -18.16 40.57
CA LYS A 31 -16.37 -16.99 40.37
C LYS A 31 -15.88 -16.82 38.94
N TRP A 32 -15.58 -17.90 38.22
CA TRP A 32 -15.05 -17.83 36.85
C TRP A 32 -16.13 -17.37 35.87
N GLU A 33 -17.36 -17.88 36.01
CA GLU A 33 -18.51 -17.37 35.25
C GLU A 33 -18.82 -15.90 35.57
N GLU A 34 -18.68 -15.48 36.83
CA GLU A 34 -18.87 -14.09 37.23
C GLU A 34 -17.79 -13.18 36.63
N THR A 35 -16.53 -13.63 36.59
CA THR A 35 -15.43 -12.89 35.97
C THR A 35 -15.61 -12.77 34.47
N GLU A 36 -16.01 -13.84 33.77
CA GLU A 36 -16.23 -13.81 32.33
C GLU A 36 -17.45 -12.92 31.96
N LYS A 37 -18.52 -12.98 32.76
CA LYS A 37 -19.68 -12.07 32.63
C LYS A 37 -19.28 -10.61 32.90
N ALA A 38 -18.35 -10.35 33.82
CA ALA A 38 -17.82 -9.02 34.10
C ALA A 38 -16.96 -8.50 32.94
N GLU A 39 -16.04 -9.31 32.41
CA GLU A 39 -15.20 -8.98 31.26
C GLU A 39 -16.02 -8.70 30.01
N ARG A 40 -17.04 -9.53 29.73
CA ARG A 40 -17.96 -9.32 28.61
C ARG A 40 -18.78 -8.03 28.77
N LYS A 41 -19.17 -7.67 29.99
CA LYS A 41 -19.80 -6.36 30.28
C LYS A 41 -18.81 -5.20 30.08
N GLN A 42 -17.55 -5.36 30.48
CA GLN A 42 -16.50 -4.35 30.25
C GLN A 42 -16.20 -4.17 28.76
N ALA A 43 -16.06 -5.25 27.99
CA ALA A 43 -15.88 -5.23 26.54
C ALA A 43 -17.06 -4.54 25.83
N LYS A 44 -18.31 -4.81 26.24
CA LYS A 44 -19.51 -4.15 25.69
C LYS A 44 -19.55 -2.66 26.03
N LYS A 45 -19.10 -2.25 27.23
CA LYS A 45 -18.96 -0.84 27.62
C LYS A 45 -17.85 -0.14 26.79
N ALA A 46 -16.72 -0.81 26.56
CA ALA A 46 -15.62 -0.30 25.75
C ALA A 46 -16.04 -0.12 24.27
N MET A 47 -16.74 -1.09 23.70
CA MET A 47 -17.31 -1.00 22.35
C MET A 47 -18.31 0.15 22.23
N ARG A 48 -19.20 0.31 23.22
CA ARG A 48 -20.18 1.42 23.24
C ARG A 48 -19.50 2.79 23.43
N LYS A 49 -18.38 2.87 24.17
CA LYS A 49 -17.56 4.08 24.30
C LYS A 49 -16.86 4.42 22.98
N LYS A 50 -16.25 3.43 22.31
CA LYS A 50 -15.70 3.57 20.94
C LYS A 50 -16.77 3.98 19.93
N GLU A 51 -17.96 3.42 20.02
CA GLU A 51 -19.09 3.78 19.15
C GLU A 51 -19.59 5.21 19.39
N LYS A 52 -19.63 5.68 20.65
CA LYS A 52 -19.94 7.08 21.00
C LYS A 52 -18.85 8.05 20.53
N LEU A 53 -17.59 7.64 20.56
CA LEU A 53 -16.46 8.40 19.99
C LEU A 53 -16.55 8.48 18.45
N ARG A 54 -16.93 7.37 17.79
CA ARG A 54 -17.15 7.33 16.33
C ARG A 54 -18.39 8.12 15.92
N LYS A 55 -19.46 8.08 16.73
CA LYS A 55 -20.67 8.90 16.61
C LYS A 55 -20.49 10.25 17.30
N GLY A 56 -19.32 10.87 17.11
CA GLY A 56 -19.12 12.29 17.42
C GLY A 56 -20.33 13.07 16.90
N THR A 57 -20.95 13.82 17.79
CA THR A 57 -22.13 14.65 17.60
C THR A 57 -22.40 15.02 16.13
N ILE A 58 -23.33 14.31 15.49
CA ILE A 58 -24.11 14.84 14.36
C ILE A 58 -25.11 15.85 14.96
N SER A 59 -24.56 16.90 15.57
CA SER A 59 -25.25 18.15 15.77
C SER A 59 -24.69 19.06 14.69
N ARG A 60 -25.56 19.74 13.93
CA ARG A 60 -25.17 20.79 12.97
C ARG A 60 -24.09 21.66 13.62
N LYS A 61 -22.84 21.49 13.20
CA LYS A 61 -21.77 22.42 13.55
C LYS A 61 -21.93 23.61 12.61
N SER A 62 -22.57 24.66 13.09
CA SER A 62 -22.30 26.00 12.58
C SER A 62 -20.80 26.26 12.76
N PHE A 63 -20.13 26.61 11.67
CA PHE A 63 -18.67 26.73 11.55
C PHE A 63 -18.07 27.94 12.33
N VAL A 64 -18.71 28.41 13.40
CA VAL A 64 -18.16 29.53 14.18
C VAL A 64 -18.38 29.25 15.67
N ASP A 65 -17.28 29.06 16.39
CA ASP A 65 -17.30 29.04 17.86
C ASP A 65 -17.75 30.41 18.35
N ARG A 66 -18.74 30.41 19.25
CA ARG A 66 -19.38 31.63 19.79
C ARG A 66 -18.47 32.45 20.72
N GLU A 67 -17.25 31.97 20.98
CA GLU A 67 -16.24 32.58 21.84
C GLU A 67 -14.85 32.51 21.17
N TYR A 68 -14.74 32.90 19.90
CA TYR A 68 -13.45 33.09 19.23
C TYR A 68 -12.94 34.52 19.45
N ASP A 69 -11.95 34.66 20.33
CA ASP A 69 -11.20 35.91 20.55
C ASP A 69 -9.89 35.89 19.74
N PRO A 70 -9.75 36.64 18.64
CA PRO A 70 -8.61 36.57 17.73
C PRO A 70 -7.28 37.12 18.29
N LYS A 71 -7.24 37.55 19.56
CA LYS A 71 -6.07 38.21 20.19
C LYS A 71 -5.30 37.33 21.18
N LYS A 72 -5.74 36.09 21.45
CA LYS A 72 -5.11 35.19 22.45
C LYS A 72 -4.52 33.89 21.90
N ALA A 73 -4.61 33.62 20.60
CA ALA A 73 -3.98 32.43 20.01
C ALA A 73 -2.52 32.74 19.64
N LYS A 74 -1.57 32.21 20.43
CA LYS A 74 -0.19 32.04 19.96
C LYS A 74 -0.20 30.88 18.97
N GLU A 75 0.21 31.17 17.73
CA GLU A 75 0.28 30.22 16.63
C GLU A 75 1.45 29.24 16.86
N GLU A 76 1.16 28.11 17.50
CA GLU A 76 1.98 26.91 17.31
C GLU A 76 1.72 26.40 15.90
N SER A 77 2.80 26.23 15.12
CA SER A 77 2.71 25.86 13.71
C SER A 77 2.02 24.50 13.55
N PHE A 78 1.25 24.37 12.47
CA PHE A 78 0.58 23.12 12.11
C PHE A 78 1.59 21.97 11.94
N GLU A 79 2.81 22.30 11.50
CA GLU A 79 3.93 21.37 11.30
C GLU A 79 4.42 20.78 12.63
N GLU A 80 4.59 21.59 13.69
CA GLU A 80 5.00 21.08 15.01
C GLU A 80 3.96 20.16 15.65
N LYS A 81 2.67 20.40 15.38
CA LYS A 81 1.58 19.53 15.87
C LYS A 81 1.53 18.20 15.13
N VAL A 82 1.88 18.21 13.84
CA VAL A 82 1.98 17.00 13.01
C VAL A 82 3.20 16.18 13.43
N GLU A 83 4.36 16.80 13.64
CA GLU A 83 5.58 16.10 14.09
C GLU A 83 5.40 15.43 15.45
N LYS A 84 4.86 16.13 16.45
CA LYS A 84 4.56 15.54 17.78
C LYS A 84 3.53 14.40 17.72
N ALA A 85 2.63 14.41 16.74
CA ALA A 85 1.67 13.33 16.53
C ALA A 85 2.30 12.12 15.82
N VAL A 86 3.23 12.35 14.89
CA VAL A 86 3.98 11.32 14.17
C VAL A 86 4.99 10.61 15.07
N GLU A 87 5.67 11.35 15.96
CA GLU A 87 6.56 10.78 16.98
C GLU A 87 5.79 9.90 17.98
N LYS A 88 4.63 10.36 18.47
CA LYS A 88 3.76 9.57 19.37
C LYS A 88 3.15 8.34 18.69
N ALA A 89 3.02 8.35 17.37
CA ALA A 89 2.50 7.24 16.59
C ALA A 89 3.59 6.20 16.22
N GLY A 90 4.86 6.43 16.56
CA GLY A 90 5.94 5.45 16.37
C GLY A 90 6.34 5.20 14.92
N VAL A 91 5.96 6.09 13.99
CA VAL A 91 6.19 5.91 12.54
C VAL A 91 7.69 5.89 12.20
N HIS A 92 8.53 6.60 12.95
CA HIS A 92 9.99 6.56 12.78
C HIS A 92 10.62 5.22 13.17
N ALA A 93 9.97 4.41 14.02
CA ALA A 93 10.45 3.07 14.35
C ALA A 93 10.23 2.09 13.20
N GLU A 94 9.18 2.27 12.40
CA GLU A 94 8.98 1.50 11.16
C GLU A 94 9.93 1.92 10.05
N GLU A 95 10.27 3.21 9.95
CA GLU A 95 11.28 3.69 9.00
C GLU A 95 12.69 3.20 9.36
N GLN A 96 13.03 3.13 10.65
CA GLN A 96 14.29 2.54 11.13
C GLN A 96 14.37 1.04 10.82
N ARG A 97 13.30 0.28 11.07
CA ARG A 97 13.22 -1.14 10.67
C ARG A 97 13.32 -1.36 9.17
N LYS A 98 12.81 -0.43 8.34
CA LYS A 98 12.94 -0.52 6.87
C LYS A 98 14.36 -0.22 6.38
N LYS A 99 15.08 0.68 7.06
CA LYS A 99 16.51 0.93 6.79
C LYS A 99 17.41 -0.22 7.26
N GLU A 100 17.03 -0.93 8.33
CA GLU A 100 17.72 -2.15 8.77
C GLU A 100 17.49 -3.35 7.83
N ILE A 101 16.42 -3.34 7.01
CA ILE A 101 16.12 -4.37 6.01
C ILE A 101 16.60 -3.94 4.60
N GLU A 102 17.17 -2.75 4.44
CA GLU A 102 17.80 -2.31 3.20
C GLU A 102 19.16 -3.01 3.07
N ILE A 103 19.12 -4.25 2.59
CA ILE A 103 20.28 -5.10 2.41
C ILE A 103 21.11 -4.55 1.24
N ASP A 104 22.27 -4.00 1.56
CA ASP A 104 23.29 -3.62 0.58
C ASP A 104 23.81 -4.90 -0.12
N PRO A 105 23.80 -4.99 -1.47
CA PRO A 105 24.23 -6.18 -2.19
C PRO A 105 25.71 -6.50 -1.94
N SER A 106 26.52 -5.49 -1.56
CA SER A 106 27.92 -5.67 -1.16
C SER A 106 28.11 -6.27 0.23
N LYS A 107 27.06 -6.23 1.08
CA LYS A 107 27.05 -6.79 2.45
C LYS A 107 26.22 -8.07 2.58
N PHE A 108 25.61 -8.52 1.49
CA PHE A 108 24.81 -9.75 1.45
C PHE A 108 25.63 -11.00 1.87
N LEU A 109 26.96 -10.97 1.71
CA LEU A 109 27.85 -12.08 2.04
C LEU A 109 28.24 -12.19 3.52
N GLU A 110 27.84 -11.25 4.39
CA GLU A 110 28.23 -11.24 5.83
C GLU A 110 27.08 -11.51 6.81
N LEU A 111 25.87 -11.80 6.32
CA LEU A 111 24.69 -11.98 7.18
C LEU A 111 24.65 -13.39 7.78
N ASN A 112 24.88 -13.50 9.09
CA ASN A 112 24.68 -14.73 9.86
C ASN A 112 23.17 -15.02 10.03
N THR A 113 22.73 -16.22 9.60
CA THR A 113 21.33 -16.67 9.49
C THR A 113 20.67 -17.18 10.78
N ASN A 114 21.18 -16.80 11.96
CA ASN A 114 20.82 -17.46 13.24
C ASN A 114 19.41 -17.18 13.82
N ASP A 115 18.55 -16.39 13.18
CA ASP A 115 17.28 -15.92 13.78
C ASP A 115 15.99 -16.60 13.24
N LEU A 116 16.09 -17.71 12.49
CA LEU A 116 14.92 -18.46 11.98
C LEU A 116 14.54 -19.62 12.93
N THR A 117 13.66 -19.37 13.91
CA THR A 117 13.39 -20.29 15.03
C THR A 117 12.34 -21.39 14.80
N GLN A 118 11.96 -21.75 13.56
CA GLN A 118 10.87 -22.75 13.33
C GLN A 118 11.09 -23.71 12.15
N VAL A 119 12.34 -24.01 11.78
CA VAL A 119 12.64 -25.08 10.82
C VAL A 119 13.70 -25.99 11.47
N SER A 120 13.59 -27.31 11.27
CA SER A 120 14.56 -28.27 11.82
C SER A 120 15.97 -27.91 11.36
N ALA A 121 16.91 -27.80 12.30
CA ALA A 121 18.31 -27.40 12.06
C ALA A 121 18.94 -28.17 10.89
N ASP A 122 18.75 -29.50 10.83
CA ASP A 122 19.29 -30.36 9.76
C ASP A 122 18.74 -30.08 8.34
N PHE A 123 17.56 -29.47 8.23
CA PHE A 123 16.96 -29.09 6.93
C PHE A 123 17.41 -27.68 6.52
N VAL A 124 17.54 -26.77 7.49
CA VAL A 124 18.11 -25.43 7.27
C VAL A 124 19.58 -25.56 6.88
N GLU A 125 20.36 -26.35 7.59
CA GLU A 125 21.78 -26.56 7.30
C GLU A 125 22.01 -27.18 5.92
N LYS A 126 21.14 -28.09 5.45
CA LYS A 126 21.23 -28.63 4.09
C LYS A 126 20.77 -27.66 2.99
N MET A 127 19.78 -26.81 3.27
CA MET A 127 19.39 -25.75 2.32
C MET A 127 20.47 -24.66 2.27
N ASP A 128 20.99 -24.24 3.41
CA ASP A 128 22.07 -23.27 3.52
C ASP A 128 23.34 -23.81 2.86
N GLN A 129 23.70 -25.08 3.06
CA GLN A 129 24.83 -25.71 2.37
C GLN A 129 24.63 -25.73 0.84
N PHE A 130 23.42 -26.03 0.36
CA PHE A 130 23.11 -26.04 -1.07
C PHE A 130 23.12 -24.64 -1.66
N ASP A 131 22.62 -23.65 -0.92
CA ASP A 131 22.60 -22.23 -1.31
C ASP A 131 24.01 -21.63 -1.28
N GLU A 132 24.86 -22.03 -0.32
CA GLU A 132 26.28 -21.66 -0.25
C GLU A 132 27.09 -22.29 -1.37
N GLU A 133 26.89 -23.59 -1.65
CA GLU A 133 27.53 -24.28 -2.78
C GLU A 133 27.11 -23.63 -4.11
N ALA A 134 25.82 -23.33 -4.27
CA ALA A 134 25.31 -22.63 -5.45
C ALA A 134 25.89 -21.20 -5.56
N ALA A 135 25.95 -20.46 -4.46
CA ALA A 135 26.56 -19.12 -4.43
C ALA A 135 28.06 -19.17 -4.76
N GLN A 136 28.78 -20.18 -4.28
CA GLN A 136 30.19 -20.40 -4.62
C GLN A 136 30.39 -20.71 -6.11
N VAL A 137 29.55 -21.57 -6.69
CA VAL A 137 29.58 -21.89 -8.13
C VAL A 137 29.25 -20.66 -8.97
N ILE A 138 28.28 -19.85 -8.54
CA ILE A 138 27.92 -18.59 -9.19
C ILE A 138 29.09 -17.61 -9.10
N ASN A 139 29.68 -17.43 -7.91
CA ASN A 139 30.82 -16.56 -7.72
C ASN A 139 32.05 -17.01 -8.51
N GLU A 140 32.26 -18.32 -8.68
CA GLU A 140 33.32 -18.88 -9.52
C GLU A 140 33.04 -18.64 -11.01
N ALA A 141 31.79 -18.84 -11.44
CA ALA A 141 31.37 -18.61 -12.83
C ALA A 141 31.41 -17.14 -13.25
N PHE A 142 31.13 -16.21 -12.33
CA PHE A 142 31.16 -14.75 -12.55
C PHE A 142 32.41 -14.08 -11.98
N LYS A 143 33.43 -14.84 -11.56
CA LYS A 143 34.68 -14.28 -11.03
C LYS A 143 35.42 -13.39 -12.03
N ASP A 144 35.29 -13.75 -13.31
CA ASP A 144 35.96 -13.08 -14.43
C ASP A 144 35.07 -12.04 -15.12
N ASP A 145 33.78 -11.92 -14.73
CA ASP A 145 32.79 -11.07 -15.40
C ASP A 145 32.16 -10.06 -14.42
N ASP A 146 32.30 -8.75 -14.68
CA ASP A 146 31.76 -7.69 -13.82
C ASP A 146 30.29 -7.42 -14.14
N VAL A 147 29.45 -8.38 -13.79
CA VAL A 147 27.99 -8.32 -14.02
C VAL A 147 27.31 -7.15 -13.30
N ILE A 148 27.92 -6.64 -12.22
CA ILE A 148 27.37 -5.52 -11.45
C ILE A 148 27.72 -4.19 -12.14
N GLY A 149 28.98 -4.02 -12.55
CA GLY A 149 29.43 -2.85 -13.30
C GLY A 149 28.66 -2.67 -14.61
N ASP A 150 28.55 -3.72 -15.41
CA ASP A 150 27.79 -3.70 -16.67
C ASP A 150 26.31 -3.33 -16.46
N PHE A 151 25.72 -3.82 -15.37
CA PHE A 151 24.35 -3.52 -15.01
C PHE A 151 24.17 -2.06 -14.60
N GLU A 152 25.10 -1.51 -13.82
CA GLU A 152 25.12 -0.10 -13.42
C GLU A 152 25.29 0.81 -14.62
N GLU A 153 26.20 0.50 -15.53
CA GLU A 153 26.39 1.21 -16.79
C GLU A 153 25.12 1.21 -17.66
N MET A 154 24.46 0.05 -17.78
CA MET A 154 23.18 -0.07 -18.48
C MET A 154 22.09 0.78 -17.80
N LYS A 155 22.01 0.75 -16.46
CA LYS A 155 21.05 1.52 -15.66
C LYS A 155 21.27 3.02 -15.84
N GLU A 156 22.52 3.47 -15.86
CA GLU A 156 22.89 4.85 -16.15
C GLU A 156 22.54 5.25 -17.59
N GLY A 157 22.81 4.38 -18.57
CA GLY A 157 22.44 4.60 -19.96
C GLY A 157 20.93 4.79 -20.14
N VAL A 158 20.11 3.97 -19.47
CA VAL A 158 18.64 4.15 -19.45
C VAL A 158 18.25 5.43 -18.74
N LYS A 159 18.87 5.75 -17.59
CA LYS A 159 18.62 6.98 -16.81
C LYS A 159 18.87 8.24 -17.65
N GLN A 160 19.94 8.26 -18.44
CA GLN A 160 20.28 9.38 -19.31
C GLN A 160 19.31 9.50 -20.48
N LYS A 161 18.87 8.38 -21.07
CA LYS A 161 17.86 8.37 -22.16
C LYS A 161 16.50 8.88 -21.71
N GLU A 162 16.07 8.52 -20.50
CA GLU A 162 14.76 8.93 -19.95
C GLU A 162 14.77 10.31 -19.29
N LYS A 163 15.95 10.88 -19.00
CA LYS A 163 16.07 12.22 -18.43
C LYS A 163 15.40 13.23 -19.37
N VAL A 164 14.45 14.00 -18.82
CA VAL A 164 13.82 15.11 -19.55
C VAL A 164 14.92 16.08 -19.96
N LYS A 165 15.01 16.36 -21.26
CA LYS A 165 16.02 17.26 -21.81
C LYS A 165 15.70 18.70 -21.44
N ASP A 166 16.74 19.48 -21.16
CA ASP A 166 16.63 20.92 -20.96
C ASP A 166 16.08 21.57 -22.24
N ILE A 167 15.09 22.44 -22.07
CA ILE A 167 14.46 23.14 -23.19
C ILE A 167 15.19 24.47 -23.34
N ASP A 168 15.94 24.60 -24.43
CA ASP A 168 16.54 25.89 -24.79
C ASP A 168 15.52 26.74 -25.55
N LEU A 169 15.13 27.87 -24.95
CA LEU A 169 14.23 28.85 -25.56
C LEU A 169 14.99 29.99 -26.26
N ASN A 170 16.31 29.87 -26.41
CA ASN A 170 17.09 30.82 -27.19
C ASN A 170 16.68 30.82 -28.66
N LEU A 171 16.19 31.95 -29.14
CA LEU A 171 16.03 32.20 -30.57
C LEU A 171 17.40 32.48 -31.19
N ALA A 172 17.72 31.79 -32.28
CA ALA A 172 18.90 32.10 -33.08
C ALA A 172 18.70 33.45 -33.80
N GLY A 173 19.25 34.53 -33.25
CA GLY A 173 19.18 35.88 -33.83
C GLY A 173 20.51 36.39 -34.41
N TRP A 174 20.53 37.68 -34.80
CA TRP A 174 21.68 38.41 -35.39
C TRP A 174 23.00 38.29 -34.58
N GLY A 175 22.93 37.95 -33.29
CA GLY A 175 24.10 37.76 -32.42
C GLY A 175 24.75 36.36 -32.48
N ALA A 176 24.31 35.44 -33.36
CA ALA A 176 24.88 34.10 -33.50
C ALA A 176 26.00 34.00 -34.56
N TRP A 177 26.20 35.03 -35.38
CA TRP A 177 27.27 35.09 -36.40
C TRP A 177 28.63 35.56 -35.87
N ILE A 178 28.76 35.74 -34.56
CA ILE A 178 30.04 36.09 -33.97
C ILE A 178 30.98 34.89 -34.12
N GLY A 179 32.13 35.11 -34.75
CA GLY A 179 33.07 34.06 -35.16
C GLY A 179 33.66 33.23 -34.00
N PRO A 180 34.26 32.07 -34.32
CA PRO A 180 34.88 31.18 -33.35
C PRO A 180 35.96 31.94 -32.55
N GLY A 181 35.82 31.95 -31.21
CA GLY A 181 36.75 32.62 -30.29
C GLY A 181 36.09 33.65 -29.35
N THR A 182 34.82 34.00 -29.55
CA THR A 182 34.11 34.92 -28.65
C THR A 182 33.27 34.15 -27.63
N THR A 183 33.41 34.49 -26.35
CA THR A 183 32.67 33.82 -25.27
C THR A 183 31.17 34.11 -25.36
N GLU A 184 30.36 33.06 -25.23
CA GLU A 184 28.90 33.21 -25.20
C GLU A 184 28.48 34.10 -24.03
N LYS A 185 27.63 35.10 -24.33
CA LYS A 185 27.12 36.02 -23.31
C LYS A 185 26.34 35.24 -22.25
N LYS A 186 26.65 35.46 -20.97
CA LYS A 186 25.95 34.88 -19.80
C LYS A 186 24.42 34.91 -19.91
N ARG A 187 23.86 35.91 -20.61
CA ARG A 187 22.42 36.05 -20.88
C ARG A 187 21.79 34.85 -21.63
N ARG A 188 22.52 34.11 -22.46
CA ARG A 188 22.00 32.92 -23.15
C ARG A 188 21.62 31.79 -22.19
N ARG A 189 22.32 31.69 -21.05
CA ARG A 189 22.04 30.68 -20.01
C ARG A 189 20.72 30.92 -19.29
N ASN A 190 20.18 32.15 -19.34
CA ASN A 190 18.94 32.50 -18.65
C ASN A 190 17.69 32.05 -19.42
N PHE A 191 17.83 31.68 -20.69
CA PHE A 191 16.73 31.18 -21.53
C PHE A 191 16.70 29.66 -21.64
N VAL A 192 17.66 28.97 -21.00
CA VAL A 192 17.65 27.51 -20.88
C VAL A 192 16.80 27.16 -19.65
N VAL A 193 15.63 26.58 -19.90
CA VAL A 193 14.79 26.04 -18.83
C VAL A 193 15.33 24.66 -18.49
N LYS A 194 16.04 24.59 -17.35
CA LYS A 194 16.53 23.32 -16.81
C LYS A 194 15.35 22.42 -16.45
N ALA A 195 15.38 21.20 -16.96
CA ALA A 195 14.38 20.21 -16.62
C ALA A 195 14.51 19.83 -15.15
N LYS A 196 13.37 19.69 -14.46
CA LYS A 196 13.36 19.23 -13.07
C LYS A 196 13.78 17.77 -13.03
N GLU A 197 14.78 17.47 -12.21
CA GLU A 197 15.19 16.08 -11.97
C GLU A 197 14.13 15.39 -11.12
N LYS A 198 13.37 14.48 -11.76
CA LYS A 198 12.41 13.63 -11.05
C LYS A 198 13.17 12.48 -10.41
N LYS A 199 12.97 12.26 -9.11
CA LYS A 199 13.44 11.05 -8.43
C LYS A 199 12.78 9.83 -9.09
N ARG A 200 13.59 8.91 -9.61
CA ARG A 200 13.11 7.67 -10.22
C ARG A 200 12.66 6.70 -9.13
N ARG A 201 11.74 5.79 -9.49
CA ARG A 201 11.22 4.76 -8.55
C ARG A 201 12.24 3.67 -8.21
N ASP A 202 13.22 3.46 -9.07
CA ASP A 202 14.29 2.47 -8.94
C ASP A 202 15.59 3.05 -8.35
N GLY A 203 15.58 4.30 -7.88
CA GLY A 203 16.79 4.99 -7.41
C GLY A 203 17.41 4.40 -6.14
N GLU A 204 16.57 3.91 -5.22
CA GLU A 204 16.98 3.33 -3.92
C GLU A 204 17.16 1.80 -4.01
N ARG A 205 16.77 1.17 -5.12
CA ARG A 205 16.77 -0.29 -5.26
C ARG A 205 17.90 -0.76 -6.17
N ASN A 206 18.71 -1.69 -5.66
CA ASN A 206 19.78 -2.35 -6.39
C ASN A 206 19.23 -3.54 -7.21
N GLY A 207 19.90 -3.91 -8.30
CA GLY A 207 19.49 -5.05 -9.15
C GLY A 207 18.21 -4.87 -9.97
N LEU A 208 17.60 -3.66 -9.97
CA LEU A 208 16.39 -3.38 -10.74
C LEU A 208 16.54 -2.12 -11.59
N VAL A 209 16.12 -2.25 -12.86
CA VAL A 209 15.93 -1.12 -13.78
C VAL A 209 14.46 -1.04 -14.16
N ILE A 210 13.78 0.05 -13.77
CA ILE A 210 12.39 0.32 -14.18
C ILE A 210 12.40 1.36 -15.29
N THR A 211 11.95 0.99 -16.48
CA THR A 211 11.72 1.95 -17.56
C THR A 211 10.50 2.82 -17.23
N GLU A 212 10.71 4.13 -17.09
CA GLU A 212 9.62 5.12 -16.91
C GLU A 212 9.17 5.72 -18.25
N SER A 213 9.85 5.38 -19.35
CA SER A 213 9.47 5.77 -20.70
C SER A 213 8.05 5.30 -21.05
N LEU A 214 7.23 6.27 -21.47
CA LEU A 214 5.80 6.12 -21.72
C LEU A 214 5.49 5.21 -22.92
N THR A 215 5.63 3.89 -22.77
CA THR A 215 4.83 2.92 -23.56
C THR A 215 3.33 3.15 -23.32
N ALA A 216 2.98 3.93 -22.28
CA ALA A 216 1.65 4.39 -21.98
C ALA A 216 1.01 5.25 -23.08
N LYS A 217 1.74 5.98 -23.95
CA LYS A 217 1.07 6.81 -24.96
C LYS A 217 0.41 6.00 -26.07
N ASP A 218 1.04 4.90 -26.48
CA ASP A 218 0.61 4.18 -27.69
C ASP A 218 -0.18 2.90 -27.41
N GLY A 219 -0.03 2.29 -26.23
CA GLY A 219 -0.76 1.07 -25.84
C GLY A 219 -1.75 1.32 -24.70
N ILE A 220 -1.27 1.20 -23.46
CA ILE A 220 -2.10 1.14 -22.25
C ILE A 220 -2.89 2.43 -22.02
N GLY A 221 -2.30 3.60 -22.28
CA GLY A 221 -2.96 4.88 -22.03
C GLY A 221 -4.08 5.22 -23.01
N LYS A 222 -4.19 4.50 -24.15
CA LYS A 222 -5.38 4.60 -25.02
C LYS A 222 -6.59 3.88 -24.40
N MET A 223 -6.34 2.80 -23.66
CA MET A 223 -7.36 1.99 -23.00
C MET A 223 -7.73 2.56 -21.62
N GLN A 224 -6.81 3.27 -20.97
CA GLN A 224 -7.05 3.90 -19.68
C GLN A 224 -7.82 5.23 -19.84
N PRO A 225 -8.76 5.54 -18.92
CA PRO A 225 -9.46 6.82 -18.93
C PRO A 225 -8.49 7.96 -18.59
N ARG A 226 -8.56 9.05 -19.35
CA ARG A 226 -7.71 10.24 -19.14
C ARG A 226 -8.07 11.02 -17.87
N SER A 227 -9.35 10.96 -17.48
CA SER A 227 -9.89 11.64 -16.29
C SER A 227 -10.92 10.76 -15.61
N LEU A 228 -11.19 11.04 -14.34
CA LEU A 228 -12.22 10.33 -13.59
C LEU A 228 -13.61 10.60 -14.18
N PRO A 229 -14.41 9.55 -14.44
CA PRO A 229 -15.78 9.75 -14.87
C PRO A 229 -16.66 10.20 -13.68
N PHE A 230 -17.60 11.11 -13.96
CA PHE A 230 -18.69 11.40 -13.03
C PHE A 230 -19.49 10.11 -12.76
N PRO A 231 -19.91 9.79 -11.52
CA PRO A 231 -19.99 10.60 -10.31
C PRO A 231 -18.80 10.49 -9.33
N TYR A 232 -17.70 9.85 -9.72
CA TYR A 232 -16.60 9.58 -8.81
C TYR A 232 -15.73 10.82 -8.57
N SER A 233 -15.37 11.08 -7.32
CA SER A 233 -14.45 12.16 -6.93
C SER A 233 -13.01 11.67 -6.71
N ARG A 234 -12.83 10.38 -6.37
CA ARG A 234 -11.54 9.76 -6.09
C ARG A 234 -11.24 8.61 -7.05
N VAL A 235 -9.98 8.48 -7.46
CA VAL A 235 -9.50 7.40 -8.32
C VAL A 235 -9.72 6.03 -7.71
N GLN A 236 -9.46 5.90 -6.40
CA GLN A 236 -9.60 4.64 -5.68
C GLN A 236 -11.02 4.09 -5.71
N ASP A 237 -12.03 4.97 -5.67
CA ASP A 237 -13.43 4.57 -5.67
C ASP A 237 -13.83 4.04 -7.05
N TYR A 238 -13.39 4.72 -8.12
CA TYR A 238 -13.59 4.27 -9.49
C TYR A 238 -12.90 2.93 -9.77
N GLU A 239 -11.64 2.80 -9.38
CA GLU A 239 -10.89 1.55 -9.54
C GLU A 239 -11.48 0.42 -8.72
N ALA A 240 -11.99 0.69 -7.52
CA ALA A 240 -12.64 -0.33 -6.69
C ALA A 240 -13.86 -0.95 -7.37
N VAL A 241 -14.64 -0.16 -8.10
CA VAL A 241 -15.78 -0.64 -8.89
C VAL A 241 -15.31 -1.47 -10.09
N LEU A 242 -14.28 -1.02 -10.80
CA LEU A 242 -13.73 -1.73 -11.95
C LEU A 242 -13.01 -3.04 -11.60
N LYS A 243 -12.53 -3.20 -10.36
CA LYS A 243 -11.84 -4.42 -9.92
C LYS A 243 -12.72 -5.66 -10.03
N GLN A 244 -14.05 -5.52 -10.03
CA GLN A 244 -14.95 -6.66 -10.11
C GLN A 244 -15.29 -7.01 -11.57
N PRO A 245 -14.95 -8.23 -12.04
CA PRO A 245 -15.37 -8.71 -13.35
C PRO A 245 -16.88 -8.98 -13.39
N LEU A 246 -17.49 -8.86 -14.56
CA LEU A 246 -18.91 -9.19 -14.76
C LEU A 246 -19.14 -10.51 -15.50
N GLY A 247 -18.11 -11.06 -16.15
CA GLY A 247 -18.20 -12.24 -17.02
C GLY A 247 -18.65 -13.51 -16.30
N LEU A 248 -19.22 -14.46 -17.06
CA LEU A 248 -19.66 -15.77 -16.53
C LEU A 248 -18.47 -16.65 -16.13
N GLU A 249 -17.33 -16.45 -16.78
CA GLU A 249 -16.11 -17.21 -16.50
C GLU A 249 -15.58 -16.94 -15.08
N TRP A 250 -15.82 -15.74 -14.54
CA TRP A 250 -15.24 -15.30 -13.26
C TRP A 250 -16.30 -15.22 -12.14
N ASN A 251 -17.58 -15.38 -12.46
CA ASN A 251 -18.71 -15.35 -11.51
C ASN A 251 -19.69 -16.51 -11.75
N MET A 252 -20.32 -17.00 -10.68
CA MET A 252 -21.43 -17.96 -10.83
C MET A 252 -22.62 -17.36 -11.59
N GLU A 253 -23.38 -18.19 -12.31
CA GLU A 253 -24.52 -17.79 -13.15
C GLU A 253 -25.46 -16.81 -12.45
N LYS A 254 -25.94 -17.17 -11.25
CA LYS A 254 -26.87 -16.32 -10.49
C LYS A 254 -26.28 -14.95 -10.09
N MET A 255 -24.98 -14.89 -9.78
CA MET A 255 -24.32 -13.63 -9.43
C MET A 255 -24.16 -12.75 -10.66
N ARG A 256 -23.85 -13.33 -11.82
CA ARG A 256 -23.82 -12.59 -13.09
C ARG A 256 -25.20 -12.03 -13.42
N ASP A 257 -26.25 -12.85 -13.28
CA ASP A 257 -27.63 -12.39 -13.48
C ASP A 257 -27.95 -11.24 -12.51
N GLU A 258 -27.51 -11.32 -11.25
CA GLU A 258 -27.70 -10.25 -10.27
C GLU A 258 -26.93 -8.96 -10.60
N LEU A 259 -25.67 -9.06 -11.02
CA LEU A 259 -24.81 -7.91 -11.33
C LEU A 259 -25.19 -7.22 -12.63
N CYS A 260 -25.70 -7.97 -13.61
CA CYS A 260 -26.10 -7.46 -14.92
C CYS A 260 -27.60 -7.08 -15.00
N LYS A 261 -28.34 -7.12 -13.88
CA LYS A 261 -29.72 -6.64 -13.84
C LYS A 261 -29.79 -5.14 -14.16
N PRO A 262 -30.59 -4.71 -15.16
CA PRO A 262 -30.77 -3.30 -15.44
C PRO A 262 -31.59 -2.63 -14.33
N ALA A 263 -31.36 -1.32 -14.13
CA ALA A 263 -32.10 -0.55 -13.13
C ALA A 263 -33.59 -0.39 -13.47
N VAL A 264 -33.94 -0.36 -14.76
CA VAL A 264 -35.31 -0.23 -15.24
C VAL A 264 -35.60 -1.39 -16.19
N VAL A 265 -36.65 -2.14 -15.87
CA VAL A 265 -37.22 -3.16 -16.73
C VAL A 265 -38.54 -2.64 -17.25
N VAL A 266 -38.63 -2.43 -18.56
CA VAL A 266 -39.87 -2.04 -19.23
C VAL A 266 -40.49 -3.29 -19.84
N GLU A 267 -41.76 -3.52 -19.56
CA GLU A 267 -42.49 -4.61 -20.20
C GLU A 267 -42.72 -4.26 -21.68
N PRO A 268 -42.44 -5.18 -22.62
CA PRO A 268 -42.73 -4.96 -24.01
C PRO A 268 -44.24 -4.79 -24.18
N ARG A 269 -44.65 -3.71 -24.83
CA ARG A 269 -46.07 -3.44 -25.11
C ARG A 269 -46.62 -4.57 -25.98
N HIS A 270 -47.58 -5.31 -25.43
CA HIS A 270 -48.34 -6.30 -26.20
C HIS A 270 -49.18 -5.56 -27.26
N GLN A 271 -49.03 -5.93 -28.53
CA GLN A 271 -49.85 -5.43 -29.65
C GLN A 271 -51.06 -6.34 -29.85
#